data_AF-A0A397BYS7-F1
#
_entry.id   AF-A0A397BYS7-F1
#
_cell.length_a   1.000
_cell.length_b   1.000
_cell.length_c   1.000
_cell.angle_alpha   90.00
_cell.angle_beta   90.00
_cell.angle_gamma   90.00
#
_symmetry.space_group_name_H-M   'P 1'
#
loop_
_entity.id
_entity.type
_entity.pdbx_description
1 polymer ?
#
loop_
_entity_poly.entity_id
_entity_poly.type
_entity_poly.pdbx_seq_one_letter_code
_entity_poly.pdbx_strand_id
1 'polypeptide(L)'
;PPREEADFHFSSREILLASQLQCDDAAGGASSPFVSVKVTVDATGQASFEAFQVSDQCMEMFSAGALVPVEANPTVMGVHETFTAMVEMKATNEIDNNFFLCVVPVQPYESALHCEFPPLHREGSMRTRSMLKQILHKYGRDYKAALRDFHLLVFLADFLDLHADIPVICHALLNEDVPLDEGYKVLIDSVAGK
;
A
#
# COMPACT_ATOMS: atom_id res chain seq x y z
N PRO A 1 -2.51 -15.36 -14.69
CA PRO A 1 -3.92 -14.98 -14.92
C PRO A 1 -4.02 -14.05 -16.14
N PRO A 2 -5.13 -14.08 -16.90
CA PRO A 2 -5.29 -13.30 -18.13
C PRO A 2 -5.59 -11.82 -17.81
N ARG A 3 -4.55 -11.07 -17.41
CA ARG A 3 -4.67 -9.65 -17.01
C ARG A 3 -4.99 -8.69 -18.16
N GLU A 4 -4.83 -9.17 -19.39
CA GLU A 4 -5.06 -8.42 -20.63
C GLU A 4 -6.54 -8.46 -21.05
N GLU A 5 -7.34 -9.36 -20.46
CA GLU A 5 -8.78 -9.41 -20.70
C GLU A 5 -9.48 -8.31 -19.90
N ALA A 6 -10.28 -7.48 -20.60
CA ALA A 6 -10.91 -6.29 -20.03
C ALA A 6 -11.79 -6.60 -18.81
N ASP A 7 -12.42 -7.78 -18.80
CA ASP A 7 -13.39 -8.18 -17.77
C ASP A 7 -12.74 -8.96 -16.60
N PHE A 8 -11.42 -9.16 -16.63
CA PHE A 8 -10.68 -9.83 -15.57
C PHE A 8 -9.87 -8.83 -14.74
N HIS A 9 -10.38 -8.47 -13.55
CA HIS A 9 -9.68 -7.59 -12.62
C HIS A 9 -8.86 -8.38 -11.59
N PHE A 10 -9.52 -9.18 -10.76
CA PHE A 10 -8.89 -10.00 -9.72
C PHE A 10 -9.31 -11.45 -9.78
N SER A 11 -8.37 -12.34 -9.44
CA SER A 11 -8.67 -13.75 -9.17
C SER A 11 -9.36 -13.92 -7.81
N SER A 12 -9.99 -15.08 -7.59
CA SER A 12 -10.62 -15.40 -6.31
C SER A 12 -9.64 -15.28 -5.13
N ARG A 13 -8.39 -15.74 -5.28
CA ARG A 13 -7.36 -15.59 -4.24
C ARG A 13 -7.01 -14.13 -3.93
N GLU A 14 -6.99 -13.28 -4.94
CA GLU A 14 -6.70 -11.85 -4.76
C GLU A 14 -7.86 -11.13 -4.10
N ILE A 15 -9.10 -11.51 -4.42
CA ILE A 15 -10.27 -11.00 -3.72
C ILE A 15 -10.23 -11.41 -2.25
N LEU A 16 -9.95 -12.68 -1.94
CA LEU A 16 -9.83 -13.12 -0.54
C LEU A 16 -8.73 -12.36 0.22
N LEU A 17 -7.59 -12.11 -0.42
CA LEU A 17 -6.52 -11.31 0.17
C LEU A 17 -6.98 -9.85 0.40
N ALA A 18 -7.62 -9.23 -0.59
CA ALA A 18 -8.16 -7.88 -0.45
C ALA A 18 -9.22 -7.81 0.65
N SER A 19 -10.11 -8.80 0.75
CA SER A 19 -11.11 -8.92 1.81
C SER A 19 -10.46 -9.02 3.17
N GLN A 20 -9.43 -9.86 3.34
CA GLN A 20 -8.69 -9.97 4.60
C GLN A 20 -8.11 -8.61 5.02
N LEU A 21 -7.37 -7.96 4.12
CA LEU A 21 -6.71 -6.68 4.43
C LEU A 21 -7.72 -5.57 4.75
N GLN A 22 -8.83 -5.51 4.01
CA GLN A 22 -9.90 -4.53 4.24
C GLN A 22 -10.67 -4.82 5.53
N CYS A 23 -10.88 -6.10 5.90
CA CYS A 23 -11.49 -6.48 7.18
C CYS A 23 -10.58 -6.17 8.37
N ASP A 24 -9.29 -6.42 8.26
CA ASP A 24 -8.30 -6.13 9.31
C ASP A 24 -8.23 -4.63 9.61
N ASP A 25 -8.32 -3.78 8.59
CA ASP A 25 -8.40 -2.34 8.73
C ASP A 25 -9.76 -1.87 9.30
N ALA A 26 -10.87 -2.47 8.86
CA ALA A 26 -12.22 -2.16 9.37
C ALA A 26 -12.45 -2.56 10.84
N ALA A 27 -11.68 -3.49 11.38
CA ALA A 27 -11.77 -3.94 12.78
C ALA A 27 -11.59 -2.78 13.79
N GLY A 28 -11.10 -1.61 13.34
CA GLY A 28 -11.03 -0.36 14.10
C GLY A 28 -12.34 0.44 14.24
N GLY A 29 -13.46 0.03 13.62
CA GLY A 29 -14.81 0.57 13.91
C GLY A 29 -15.43 1.55 12.91
N ALA A 30 -15.07 1.49 11.62
CA ALA A 30 -15.72 2.22 10.53
C ALA A 30 -15.56 1.47 9.19
N SER A 31 -16.17 1.96 8.10
CA SER A 31 -15.85 1.47 6.75
C SER A 31 -14.35 1.62 6.48
N SER A 32 -13.71 0.59 5.96
CA SER A 32 -12.27 0.62 5.68
C SER A 32 -11.94 1.52 4.48
N PRO A 33 -10.98 2.46 4.60
CA PRO A 33 -10.41 3.17 3.45
C PRO A 33 -9.36 2.34 2.69
N PHE A 34 -9.14 1.07 3.02
CA PHE A 34 -8.16 0.22 2.35
C PHE A 34 -8.52 0.05 0.87
N VAL A 35 -7.52 0.20 -0.01
CA VAL A 35 -7.69 0.11 -1.47
C VAL A 35 -6.66 -0.88 -2.03
N SER A 36 -7.10 -1.72 -2.96
CA SER A 36 -6.25 -2.61 -3.75
C SER A 36 -6.04 -2.03 -5.14
N VAL A 37 -4.79 -1.88 -5.57
CA VAL A 37 -4.45 -1.32 -6.88
C VAL A 37 -3.89 -2.40 -7.81
N LYS A 38 -4.54 -2.58 -8.96
CA LYS A 38 -4.06 -3.41 -10.07
C LYS A 38 -3.18 -2.54 -10.96
N VAL A 39 -1.92 -2.93 -11.12
CA VAL A 39 -0.97 -2.29 -12.04
C VAL A 39 -0.60 -3.30 -13.12
N THR A 40 -1.02 -3.03 -14.36
CA THR A 40 -0.83 -3.93 -15.52
C THR A 40 -0.40 -3.13 -16.75
N VAL A 41 -0.32 -3.82 -17.89
CA VAL A 41 -0.09 -3.21 -19.19
C VAL A 41 -1.41 -3.29 -19.97
N ASP A 42 -1.79 -2.21 -20.65
CA ASP A 42 -2.96 -2.18 -21.52
C ASP A 42 -2.69 -2.80 -22.90
N ALA A 43 -3.72 -2.89 -23.75
CA ALA A 43 -3.59 -3.43 -25.10
C ALA A 43 -2.62 -2.65 -26.01
N THR A 44 -2.22 -1.44 -25.63
CA THR A 44 -1.25 -0.60 -26.37
C THR A 44 0.18 -0.73 -25.85
N GLY A 45 0.40 -1.53 -24.79
CA GLY A 45 1.71 -1.65 -24.15
C GLY A 45 2.00 -0.56 -23.10
N GLN A 46 1.02 0.27 -22.75
CA GLN A 46 1.17 1.33 -21.75
C GLN A 46 0.75 0.85 -20.36
N ALA A 47 1.31 1.47 -19.32
CA ALA A 47 0.95 1.14 -17.94
C ALA A 47 -0.51 1.53 -17.64
N SER A 48 -1.27 0.58 -17.11
CA SER A 48 -2.66 0.75 -16.66
C SER A 48 -2.75 0.64 -15.15
N PHE A 49 -3.55 1.52 -14.55
CA PHE A 49 -3.79 1.58 -13.11
C PHE A 49 -5.30 1.54 -12.86
N GLU A 50 -5.75 0.53 -12.14
CA GLU A 50 -7.13 0.41 -11.71
C GLU A 50 -7.15 0.17 -10.20
N ALA A 51 -8.00 0.89 -9.49
CA ALA A 51 -8.12 0.78 -8.04
C ALA A 51 -9.49 0.25 -7.65
N PHE A 52 -9.54 -0.62 -6.64
CA PHE A 52 -10.75 -1.24 -6.17
C PHE A 52 -10.78 -1.36 -4.65
N GLN A 53 -11.99 -1.40 -4.12
CA GLN A 53 -12.29 -1.98 -2.82
C GLN A 53 -13.12 -3.25 -3.02
N VAL A 54 -13.11 -4.15 -2.06
CA VAL A 54 -14.13 -5.19 -2.01
C VAL A 54 -15.42 -4.60 -1.44
N SER A 55 -16.56 -5.09 -1.91
CA SER A 55 -17.88 -4.65 -1.41
C SER A 55 -18.10 -5.07 0.04
N ASP A 56 -18.96 -4.34 0.76
CA ASP A 56 -19.33 -4.68 2.14
C ASP A 56 -19.88 -6.11 2.23
N GLN A 57 -20.67 -6.52 1.23
CA GLN A 57 -21.19 -7.89 1.14
C GLN A 57 -20.07 -8.92 0.99
N CYS A 58 -19.02 -8.62 0.22
CA CYS A 58 -17.84 -9.47 0.13
C CYS A 58 -17.16 -9.64 1.50
N MET A 59 -17.01 -8.54 2.24
CA MET A 59 -16.43 -8.55 3.57
C MET A 59 -17.26 -9.38 4.57
N GLU A 60 -18.58 -9.24 4.52
CA GLU A 60 -19.50 -10.05 5.34
C GLU A 60 -19.39 -11.54 5.02
N MET A 61 -19.43 -11.89 3.73
CA MET A 61 -19.29 -13.28 3.27
C MET A 61 -17.92 -13.88 3.62
N PHE A 62 -16.85 -13.09 3.48
CA PHE A 62 -15.50 -13.48 3.88
C PHE A 62 -15.42 -13.74 5.38
N SER A 63 -15.90 -12.81 6.20
CA SER A 63 -15.89 -12.90 7.66
C SER A 63 -16.72 -14.09 8.18
N ALA A 64 -17.79 -14.45 7.47
CA ALA A 64 -18.58 -15.64 7.77
C ALA A 64 -17.92 -16.97 7.33
N GLY A 65 -16.81 -16.93 6.61
CA GLY A 65 -16.17 -18.11 6.04
C GLY A 65 -16.93 -18.71 4.86
N ALA A 66 -17.76 -17.92 4.17
CA ALA A 66 -18.62 -18.39 3.10
C ALA A 66 -17.92 -18.49 1.72
N LEU A 67 -16.75 -17.88 1.55
CA LEU A 67 -16.04 -17.79 0.27
C LEU A 67 -14.91 -18.82 0.16
N VAL A 68 -14.81 -19.49 -0.99
CA VAL A 68 -13.80 -20.51 -1.28
C VAL A 68 -13.15 -20.22 -2.62
N PRO A 69 -11.80 -20.22 -2.73
CA PRO A 69 -11.14 -19.97 -4.00
C PRO A 69 -11.31 -21.17 -4.94
N VAL A 70 -11.59 -20.90 -6.21
CA VAL A 70 -11.70 -21.93 -7.26
C VAL A 70 -10.41 -21.92 -8.09
N GLU A 71 -9.62 -22.99 -8.01
CA GLU A 71 -8.33 -23.06 -8.74
C GLU A 71 -8.52 -23.30 -10.25
N ALA A 72 -9.54 -24.06 -10.63
CA ALA A 72 -9.80 -24.42 -12.01
C ALA A 72 -10.32 -23.23 -12.84
N ASN A 73 -10.96 -22.24 -12.20
CA ASN A 73 -11.48 -21.06 -12.85
C ASN A 73 -11.19 -19.81 -12.01
N PRO A 74 -10.22 -18.96 -12.42
CA PRO A 74 -9.83 -17.80 -11.64
C PRO A 74 -10.87 -16.67 -11.66
N THR A 75 -11.87 -16.70 -12.55
CA THR A 75 -12.85 -15.61 -12.73
C THR A 75 -14.04 -15.69 -11.77
N VAL A 76 -14.16 -16.80 -11.02
CA VAL A 76 -15.27 -17.03 -10.10
C VAL A 76 -14.79 -17.33 -8.69
N MET A 77 -15.63 -16.99 -7.73
CA MET A 77 -15.51 -17.34 -6.33
C MET A 77 -16.51 -18.45 -6.00
N GLY A 78 -16.03 -19.51 -5.36
CA GLY A 78 -16.89 -20.57 -4.85
C GLY A 78 -17.56 -20.15 -3.55
N VAL A 79 -18.72 -20.75 -3.28
CA VAL A 79 -19.44 -20.61 -2.01
C VAL A 79 -19.31 -21.90 -1.23
N HIS A 80 -18.91 -21.81 0.03
CA HIS A 80 -18.80 -22.97 0.90
C HIS A 80 -20.16 -23.68 1.03
N GLU A 81 -20.16 -25.01 1.06
CA GLU A 81 -21.37 -25.86 0.95
C GLU A 81 -22.44 -25.61 2.03
N THR A 82 -22.03 -25.05 3.17
CA THR A 82 -22.92 -24.71 4.29
C THR A 82 -23.67 -23.39 4.07
N PHE A 83 -23.34 -22.66 3.01
CA PHE A 83 -23.94 -21.38 2.65
C PHE A 83 -24.67 -21.49 1.32
N THR A 84 -25.61 -20.56 1.10
CA THR A 84 -26.29 -20.41 -0.18
C THR A 84 -26.18 -18.96 -0.60
N ALA A 85 -25.57 -18.72 -1.75
CA ALA A 85 -25.58 -17.41 -2.37
C ALA A 85 -26.72 -17.30 -3.37
N MET A 86 -27.29 -16.10 -3.50
CA MET A 86 -28.29 -15.78 -4.51
C MET A 86 -27.78 -14.65 -5.38
N VAL A 87 -27.73 -14.90 -6.69
CA VAL A 87 -27.44 -13.89 -7.71
C VAL A 87 -28.67 -13.79 -8.60
N GLU A 88 -29.21 -12.57 -8.75
CA GLU A 88 -30.43 -12.33 -9.55
C GLU A 88 -31.59 -13.27 -9.20
N MET A 89 -31.83 -13.48 -7.90
CA MET A 89 -32.85 -14.38 -7.35
C MET A 89 -32.67 -15.88 -7.67
N LYS A 90 -31.48 -16.30 -8.12
CA LYS A 90 -31.13 -17.71 -8.36
C LYS A 90 -30.03 -18.16 -7.42
N ALA A 91 -30.22 -19.33 -6.81
CA ALA A 91 -29.19 -19.97 -6.00
C ALA A 91 -27.99 -20.35 -6.88
N THR A 92 -26.79 -20.04 -6.42
CA THR A 92 -25.54 -20.41 -7.10
C THR A 92 -24.46 -20.80 -6.09
N ASN A 93 -23.56 -21.67 -6.54
CA ASN A 93 -22.38 -22.09 -5.78
C ASN A 93 -21.10 -21.40 -6.30
N GLU A 94 -21.20 -20.66 -7.42
CA GLU A 94 -20.13 -19.89 -8.03
C GLU A 94 -20.63 -18.49 -8.34
N ILE A 95 -19.86 -17.47 -7.96
CA ILE A 95 -20.17 -16.07 -8.13
C ILE A 95 -19.07 -15.45 -8.99
N ASP A 96 -19.43 -14.68 -10.01
CA ASP A 96 -18.46 -13.91 -10.79
C ASP A 96 -17.73 -12.91 -9.88
N ASN A 97 -16.40 -12.91 -9.95
CA ASN A 97 -15.53 -12.10 -9.11
C ASN A 97 -15.88 -10.60 -9.14
N ASN A 98 -16.37 -10.10 -10.28
CA ASN A 98 -16.67 -8.69 -10.47
C ASN A 98 -17.84 -8.20 -9.59
N PHE A 99 -18.72 -9.09 -9.11
CA PHE A 99 -19.76 -8.72 -8.14
C PHE A 99 -19.20 -8.30 -6.78
N PHE A 100 -17.96 -8.68 -6.46
CA PHE A 100 -17.32 -8.31 -5.20
C PHE A 100 -16.54 -7.00 -5.27
N LEU A 101 -16.41 -6.38 -6.45
CA LEU A 101 -15.49 -5.26 -6.65
C LEU A 101 -16.23 -3.93 -6.79
N CYS A 102 -15.75 -2.92 -6.07
CA CYS A 102 -16.17 -1.53 -6.18
C CYS A 102 -15.00 -0.71 -6.74
N VAL A 103 -15.21 -0.01 -7.86
CA VAL A 103 -14.18 0.81 -8.50
C VAL A 103 -13.89 2.06 -7.65
N VAL A 104 -12.61 2.36 -7.45
CA VAL A 104 -12.14 3.58 -6.78
C VAL A 104 -11.51 4.53 -7.81
N PRO A 105 -11.92 5.81 -7.85
CA PRO A 105 -11.30 6.79 -8.74
C PRO A 105 -9.81 7.00 -8.42
N VAL A 106 -8.96 6.91 -9.45
CA VAL A 106 -7.54 7.26 -9.36
C VAL A 106 -7.36 8.69 -9.86
N GLN A 107 -6.78 9.55 -9.02
CA GLN A 107 -6.47 10.94 -9.39
C GLN A 107 -4.96 11.15 -9.46
N PRO A 108 -4.47 11.95 -10.43
CA PRO A 108 -3.07 12.35 -10.44
C PRO A 108 -2.76 13.22 -9.22
N TYR A 109 -1.67 12.92 -8.54
CA TYR A 109 -1.21 13.66 -7.38
C TYR A 109 0.32 13.80 -7.42
N GLU A 110 0.81 14.99 -7.12
CA GLU A 110 2.24 15.26 -6.96
C GLU A 110 2.59 15.28 -5.48
N SER A 111 3.40 14.31 -5.05
CA SER A 111 3.79 14.18 -3.65
C SER A 111 4.91 15.15 -3.30
N ALA A 112 4.86 15.70 -2.08
CA ALA A 112 5.98 16.45 -1.50
C ALA A 112 7.13 15.54 -1.01
N LEU A 113 6.93 14.22 -0.98
CA LEU A 113 7.95 13.25 -0.62
C LEU A 113 8.75 12.83 -1.85
N HIS A 114 10.06 12.76 -1.67
CA HIS A 114 11.03 12.21 -2.60
C HIS A 114 11.17 10.68 -2.39
N CYS A 115 11.62 10.01 -3.46
CA CYS A 115 11.91 8.57 -3.49
C CYS A 115 13.35 8.36 -3.97
N GLU A 116 14.31 9.00 -3.31
CA GLU A 116 15.75 8.93 -3.64
C GLU A 116 16.48 7.87 -2.81
N PHE A 117 16.03 7.62 -1.58
CA PHE A 117 16.66 6.64 -0.72
C PHE A 117 16.24 5.22 -1.10
N PRO A 118 17.16 4.24 -1.11
CA PRO A 118 16.85 2.90 -1.60
C PRO A 118 15.73 2.20 -0.78
N PRO A 119 14.68 1.66 -1.43
CA PRO A 119 13.59 0.98 -0.75
C PRO A 119 14.02 -0.27 0.02
N LEU A 120 13.23 -0.60 1.05
CA LEU A 120 13.34 -1.87 1.78
C LEU A 120 13.02 -3.07 0.88
N HIS A 121 13.61 -4.23 1.22
CA HIS A 121 13.32 -5.53 0.60
C HIS A 121 13.50 -5.59 -0.93
N ARG A 122 14.35 -4.73 -1.50
CA ARG A 122 14.73 -4.78 -2.91
C ARG A 122 16.10 -5.42 -3.06
N GLU A 123 16.19 -6.48 -3.86
CA GLU A 123 17.45 -7.16 -4.14
C GLU A 123 18.46 -6.18 -4.78
N GLY A 124 19.71 -6.18 -4.29
CA GLY A 124 20.75 -5.26 -4.73
C GLY A 124 20.65 -3.82 -4.19
N SER A 125 19.59 -3.47 -3.47
CA SER A 125 19.41 -2.17 -2.81
C SER A 125 20.20 -2.12 -1.50
N MET A 126 21.24 -1.30 -1.43
CA MET A 126 22.08 -1.16 -0.25
C MET A 126 21.77 0.13 0.52
N ARG A 127 20.96 0.01 1.58
CA ARG A 127 20.67 1.09 2.53
C ARG A 127 21.87 1.30 3.46
N THR A 128 22.75 2.24 3.09
CA THR A 128 24.01 2.46 3.82
C THR A 128 24.12 3.89 4.38
N ARG A 129 24.93 4.05 5.43
CA ARG A 129 25.32 5.37 5.96
C ARG A 129 25.98 6.25 4.89
N SER A 130 26.73 5.63 3.97
CA SER A 130 27.32 6.33 2.83
C SER A 130 26.28 6.98 1.92
N MET A 131 25.14 6.30 1.68
CA MET A 131 24.03 6.85 0.91
C MET A 131 23.37 8.03 1.63
N LEU A 132 23.12 7.90 2.94
CA LEU A 132 22.62 9.00 3.77
C LEU A 132 23.56 10.21 3.65
N LYS A 133 24.88 10.00 3.79
CA LYS A 133 25.88 11.06 3.64
C LYS A 133 25.82 11.75 2.27
N GLN A 134 25.63 10.99 1.19
CA GLN A 134 25.51 11.53 -0.17
C GLN A 134 24.26 12.40 -0.33
N ILE A 135 23.11 11.96 0.20
CA ILE A 135 21.87 12.75 0.17
C ILE A 135 22.05 14.04 0.98
N LEU A 136 22.54 13.94 2.22
CA LEU A 136 22.79 15.14 3.04
C LEU A 136 23.75 16.11 2.35
N HIS A 137 24.78 15.60 1.67
CA HIS A 137 25.69 16.45 0.90
C HIS A 137 25.00 17.12 -0.29
N LYS A 138 24.14 16.41 -1.02
CA LYS A 138 23.37 16.95 -2.16
C LYS A 138 22.47 18.12 -1.75
N TYR A 139 21.80 18.01 -0.60
CA TYR A 139 20.90 19.04 -0.08
C TYR A 139 21.61 20.08 0.82
N GLY A 140 22.87 19.85 1.17
CA GLY A 140 23.72 20.79 1.89
C GLY A 140 23.23 21.07 3.31
N ARG A 141 22.70 22.28 3.55
CA ARG A 141 22.16 22.69 4.86
C ARG A 141 20.64 22.51 4.98
N ASP A 142 19.97 22.12 3.91
CA ASP A 142 18.53 21.93 3.91
C ASP A 142 18.16 20.50 4.33
N TYR A 143 18.21 20.24 5.63
CA TYR A 143 17.83 18.95 6.20
C TYR A 143 16.34 18.66 5.98
N LYS A 144 15.47 19.68 5.93
CA LYS A 144 14.04 19.44 5.74
C LYS A 144 13.79 18.86 4.35
N ALA A 145 14.39 19.45 3.31
CA ALA A 145 14.31 18.90 1.97
C ALA A 145 14.98 17.51 1.86
N ALA A 146 16.13 17.32 2.49
CA ALA A 146 16.85 16.03 2.45
C ALA A 146 16.07 14.88 3.10
N LEU A 147 15.35 15.17 4.19
CA LEU A 147 14.64 14.16 5.00
C LEU A 147 13.20 13.93 4.54
N ARG A 148 12.71 14.64 3.52
CA ARG A 148 11.41 14.39 2.87
C ARG A 148 11.44 13.12 2.02
N ASP A 149 11.93 12.02 2.57
CA ASP A 149 11.96 10.71 1.94
C ASP A 149 11.57 9.65 2.99
N PHE A 150 10.50 8.92 2.71
CA PHE A 150 9.97 7.94 3.66
C PHE A 150 10.95 6.80 3.94
N HIS A 151 11.66 6.29 2.92
CA HIS A 151 12.61 5.20 3.11
C HIS A 151 13.84 5.64 3.90
N LEU A 152 14.24 6.91 3.74
CA LEU A 152 15.28 7.52 4.57
C LEU A 152 14.83 7.61 6.04
N LEU A 153 13.61 8.07 6.30
CA LEU A 153 13.08 8.15 7.68
C LEU A 153 13.01 6.77 8.33
N VAL A 154 12.57 5.75 7.60
CA VAL A 154 12.58 4.36 8.06
C VAL A 154 14.00 3.84 8.32
N PHE A 155 15.01 4.33 7.58
CA PHE A 155 16.42 4.02 7.87
C PHE A 155 16.94 4.73 9.12
N LEU A 156 16.54 5.98 9.36
CA LEU A 156 16.91 6.68 10.59
C LEU A 156 16.27 6.06 11.83
N ALA A 157 15.09 5.46 11.70
CA ALA A 157 14.44 4.71 12.78
C ALA A 157 15.24 3.50 13.27
N ASP A 158 16.23 3.01 12.51
CA ASP A 158 17.16 1.97 12.97
C ASP A 158 18.22 2.52 13.96
N PHE A 159 18.37 3.85 14.07
CA PHE A 159 19.38 4.54 14.89
C PHE A 159 18.81 5.54 15.90
N LEU A 160 17.64 6.09 15.62
CA LEU A 160 16.93 7.06 16.44
C LEU A 160 15.70 6.40 17.07
N ASP A 161 15.20 6.97 18.16
CA ASP A 161 14.04 6.42 18.85
C ASP A 161 12.77 6.60 17.99
N LEU A 162 12.13 5.48 17.65
CA LEU A 162 10.92 5.44 16.82
C LEU A 162 9.72 6.15 17.48
N HIS A 163 9.66 6.19 18.80
CA HIS A 163 8.53 6.73 19.57
C HIS A 163 8.78 8.16 20.04
N ALA A 164 10.04 8.59 20.18
CA ALA A 164 10.39 9.94 20.64
C ALA A 164 10.99 10.83 19.52
N ASP A 165 11.98 10.35 18.78
CA ASP A 165 12.76 11.19 17.86
C ASP A 165 12.08 11.32 16.48
N ILE A 166 11.69 10.19 15.89
CA ILE A 166 11.09 10.14 14.54
C ILE A 166 9.81 10.98 14.45
N PRO A 167 8.87 10.95 15.41
CA PRO A 167 7.67 11.79 15.35
C PRO A 167 7.99 13.29 15.36
N VAL A 168 9.00 13.71 16.14
CA VAL A 168 9.42 15.13 16.19
C VAL A 168 10.04 15.57 14.87
N ILE A 169 10.88 14.72 14.27
CA ILE A 169 11.44 14.95 12.94
C ILE A 169 10.31 15.08 11.92
N CYS A 170 9.40 14.11 11.84
CA CYS A 170 8.26 14.14 10.92
C CYS A 170 7.39 15.39 11.09
N HIS A 171 7.11 15.80 12.34
CA HIS A 171 6.35 17.02 12.62
C HIS A 171 7.05 18.26 12.06
N ALA A 172 8.38 18.36 12.19
CA ALA A 172 9.15 19.46 11.60
C ALA A 172 9.15 19.41 10.06
N LEU A 173 9.13 18.23 9.44
CA LEU A 173 9.09 18.08 7.98
C LEU A 173 7.74 18.48 7.36
N LEU A 174 6.65 18.19 8.06
CA LEU A 174 5.28 18.50 7.63
C LEU A 174 4.91 19.97 7.83
N ASN A 175 5.48 20.63 8.85
CA ASN A 175 5.17 22.02 9.17
C ASN A 175 6.34 22.93 8.78
N GLU A 176 6.15 23.79 7.78
CA GLU A 176 7.21 24.70 7.31
C GLU A 176 7.71 25.64 8.41
N ASP A 177 6.79 26.12 9.25
CA ASP A 177 7.08 27.07 10.35
C ASP A 177 7.87 26.46 11.51
N VAL A 178 7.96 25.13 11.58
CA VAL A 178 8.68 24.43 12.65
C VAL A 178 10.10 24.11 12.17
N PRO A 179 11.14 24.73 12.75
CA PRO A 179 12.51 24.39 12.42
C PRO A 179 12.87 23.01 12.97
N LEU A 180 13.72 22.28 12.25
CA LEU A 180 14.33 21.07 12.77
C LEU A 180 15.40 21.45 13.80
N ASP A 181 15.30 20.89 15.01
CA ASP A 181 16.24 21.13 16.10
C ASP A 181 17.68 20.78 15.68
N GLU A 182 18.64 21.61 16.09
CA GLU A 182 20.06 21.42 15.78
C GLU A 182 20.62 20.11 16.34
N GLY A 183 20.09 19.64 17.48
CA GLY A 183 20.44 18.35 18.06
C GLY A 183 20.16 17.19 17.11
N TYR A 184 19.02 17.20 16.41
CA TYR A 184 18.71 16.17 15.41
C TYR A 184 19.64 16.25 14.20
N LYS A 185 20.03 17.46 13.78
CA LYS A 185 21.01 17.62 12.68
C LYS A 185 22.35 16.98 13.05
N VAL A 186 22.82 17.18 14.27
CA VAL A 186 24.05 16.57 14.80
C VAL A 186 23.92 15.05 14.89
N LEU A 187 22.80 14.53 15.40
CA LEU A 187 22.56 13.09 15.48
C LEU A 187 22.56 12.43 14.08
N ILE A 188 21.87 13.06 13.13
CA ILE A 188 21.79 12.58 11.74
C ILE A 188 23.17 12.61 11.08
N ASP A 189 23.96 13.67 11.28
CA ASP A 189 25.34 13.75 10.80
C ASP A 189 26.22 12.65 11.41
N SER A 190 26.02 12.35 12.70
CA SER A 190 26.72 11.25 13.38
C SER A 190 26.39 9.89 12.77
N VAL A 191 25.12 9.62 12.47
CA VAL A 191 24.69 8.40 11.76
C VAL A 191 25.31 8.33 10.36
N ALA A 192 25.38 9.46 9.65
CA ALA A 192 25.99 9.55 8.34
C ALA A 192 27.53 9.41 8.35
N GLY A 193 28.17 9.48 9.52
CA GLY A 193 29.64 9.54 9.63
C GLY A 193 30.20 10.80 8.96
N LYS A 194 29.53 11.92 9.18
CA LYS A 194 29.92 13.25 8.70
C LYS A 194 30.70 14.01 9.78
#